data_AF-K2GPG9-F1
#
_entry.id   AF-K2GPG9-F1
#
_cell.length_a   1.000
_cell.length_b   1.000
_cell.length_c   1.000
_cell.angle_alpha   90.00
_cell.angle_beta   90.00
_cell.angle_gamma   90.00
#
_symmetry.space_group_name_H-M   'P 1'
#
loop_
_entity.id
_entity.type
_entity.pdbx_description
1 polymer ?
#
loop_
_entity_poly.entity_id
_entity_poly.type
_entity_poly.pdbx_seq_one_letter_code
_entity_poly.pdbx_strand_id
1 'polypeptide(L)' 'MVTAILFLLVTILCVMAIFREIKTKNFLAVAFSLISAAVFGWFSVMTIYANLFG' A
#
# COMPACT_ATOMS: atom_id res chain seq x y z
N MET A 1 2.45 -8.82 -15.10
CA MET A 1 3.76 -8.30 -14.63
C MET A 1 3.73 -6.81 -14.26
N VAL A 2 3.13 -5.92 -15.06
CA VAL A 2 3.08 -4.46 -14.78
C VAL A 2 2.29 -4.10 -13.51
N THR A 3 1.17 -4.78 -13.25
CA THR A 3 0.30 -4.49 -12.09
C THR A 3 1.00 -4.75 -10.75
N ALA A 4 1.77 -5.84 -10.60
CA ALA A 4 2.49 -6.15 -9.37
C ALA A 4 3.51 -5.06 -8.99
N ILE A 5 4.27 -4.56 -9.97
CA ILE A 5 5.29 -3.52 -9.75
C ILE A 5 4.63 -2.19 -9.36
N LEU A 6 3.51 -1.85 -10.01
CA LEU A 6 2.72 -0.67 -9.67
C LEU A 6 2.17 -0.75 -8.23
N PHE A 7 1.62 -1.89 -7.82
CA PHE A 7 1.14 -2.08 -6.44
C PHE A 7 2.27 -1.98 -5.40
N LEU A 8 3.47 -2.46 -5.73
CA LEU A 8 4.64 -2.35 -4.87
C LEU A 8 5.07 -0.89 -4.68
N LEU A 9 5.14 -0.11 -5.78
CA LEU A 9 5.42 1.33 -5.74
C LEU A 9 4.35 2.11 -4.94
N VAL A 10 3.07 1.81 -5.17
CA VAL A 10 1.96 2.43 -4.43
C VAL A 10 2.02 2.10 -2.94
N THR A 11 2.41 0.88 -2.56
CA THR A 11 2.57 0.47 -1.16
C THR A 11 3.66 1.29 -0.46
N ILE A 12 4.81 1.47 -1.10
CA ILE A 12 5.92 2.28 -0.56
C ILE A 12 5.49 3.75 -0.39
N LEU A 13 4.77 4.30 -1.38
CA LEU A 13 4.21 5.65 -1.31
C LEU A 13 3.19 5.80 -0.18
N CYS A 14 2.31 4.81 0.04
CA CYS A 14 1.35 4.85 1.14
C CYS A 14 2.03 4.77 2.51
N VAL A 15 3.07 3.94 2.67
CA VAL A 15 3.84 3.89 3.94
C VAL A 15 4.47 5.25 4.26
N MET A 16 5.02 5.94 3.25
CA MET A 16 5.51 7.31 3.43
C MET A 16 4.39 8.31 3.75
N ALA A 17 3.20 8.15 3.17
CA ALA A 17 2.04 8.98 3.47
C ALA A 17 1.55 8.79 4.92
N ILE A 18 1.49 7.56 5.43
CA ILE A 18 1.13 7.25 6.83
C ILE A 18 2.08 8.00 7.79
N PHE A 19 3.40 7.92 7.57
CA PHE A 19 4.37 8.64 8.41
C PHE A 19 4.19 10.16 8.38
N ARG A 20 3.85 10.73 7.22
CA ARG A 20 3.62 12.17 7.07
C ARG A 20 2.32 12.61 7.74
N GLU A 21 1.27 11.81 7.67
CA GLU A 21 -0.03 12.11 8.23
C GLU A 21 -0.10 11.94 9.76
N ILE A 22 0.67 11.02 10.33
CA ILE A 22 0.86 10.93 11.79
C ILE A 22 1.39 12.26 12.34
N LYS A 23 2.30 12.92 11.60
CA LYS A 23 2.88 14.21 11.98
C LYS A 23 1.88 15.37 11.91
N THR A 24 0.84 15.26 11.09
CA THR A 24 -0.19 16.30 10.91
C THR A 24 -1.38 16.18 11.87
N LYS A 25 -1.40 15.15 12.74
CA LYS A 25 -2.50 14.80 13.67
C LYS A 25 -3.87 14.58 13.01
N ASN A 26 -3.96 14.39 11.69
CA ASN A 26 -5.21 14.02 11.03
C ASN A 26 -5.46 12.52 11.14
N PHE A 27 -6.12 12.11 12.23
CA PHE A 27 -6.49 10.72 12.49
C PHE A 27 -7.32 10.09 11.36
N LEU A 28 -8.22 10.85 10.73
CA LEU A 28 -9.03 10.39 9.60
C LEU A 28 -8.20 10.07 8.36
N ALA A 29 -7.22 10.93 8.05
CA ALA A 29 -6.34 10.74 6.90
C ALA A 29 -5.44 9.53 7.12
N VAL A 30 -4.83 9.41 8.32
CA VAL A 30 -4.01 8.25 8.70
C VAL A 30 -4.78 6.94 8.57
N ALA A 31 -6.03 6.89 9.04
CA ALA A 31 -6.86 5.70 8.93
C ALA A 31 -7.15 5.35 7.45
N PHE A 32 -7.46 6.34 6.62
CA PHE A 32 -7.72 6.15 5.20
C PHE A 32 -6.47 5.70 4.41
N SER A 33 -5.32 6.28 4.74
CA SER A 33 -4.01 5.95 4.19
C SER A 33 -3.55 4.55 4.62
N LEU A 34 -3.82 4.15 5.88
CA LEU A 34 -3.59 2.79 6.37
C LEU A 34 -4.45 1.77 5.64
N ILE A 35 -5.75 2.03 5.46
CA ILE A 35 -6.66 1.13 4.73
C ILE A 35 -6.20 1.01 3.27
N SER A 36 -5.84 2.13 2.64
CA SER A 36 -5.30 2.13 1.28
C SER A 36 -4.00 1.32 1.20
N ALA A 37 -3.03 1.55 2.08
CA ALA A 37 -1.80 0.77 2.15
C ALA A 37 -2.05 -0.73 2.34
N ALA A 38 -3.03 -1.09 3.18
CA ALA A 38 -3.40 -2.47 3.44
C ALA A 38 -4.02 -3.14 2.19
N VAL A 39 -4.95 -2.47 1.50
CA VAL A 39 -5.60 -3.01 0.29
C VAL A 39 -4.61 -3.09 -0.88
N PHE A 40 -3.85 -2.03 -1.14
CA PHE A 40 -2.84 -2.00 -2.21
C PHE A 40 -1.67 -2.96 -1.92
N GLY A 41 -1.25 -3.08 -0.66
CA GLY A 41 -0.24 -4.04 -0.21
C GLY A 41 -0.71 -5.48 -0.34
N TRP A 42 -1.94 -5.80 0.07
CA TRP A 42 -2.53 -7.13 -0.08
C TRP A 42 -2.66 -7.54 -1.55
N PHE A 43 -3.11 -6.63 -2.42
CA PHE A 43 -3.14 -6.85 -3.87
C PHE A 43 -1.75 -7.10 -4.45
N SER A 44 -0.73 -6.37 -3.99
CA SER A 44 0.67 -6.59 -4.39
C SER A 44 1.12 -8.01 -4.05
N VAL A 45 0.91 -8.44 -2.80
CA VAL A 45 1.33 -9.75 -2.30
C VAL A 45 0.61 -10.89 -3.03
N MET A 46 -0.71 -10.81 -3.19
CA MET A 46 -1.46 -11.83 -3.97
C MET A 46 -0.99 -11.92 -5.42
N THR A 47 -0.65 -10.79 -6.06
CA THR A 47 -0.20 -10.79 -7.46
C THR A 47 1.19 -11.39 -7.61
N ILE A 48 2.09 -11.15 -6.65
CA ILE A 48 3.42 -11.79 -6.60
C ILE A 48 3.26 -13.28 -6.31
N TYR A 49 2.42 -13.65 -5.34
CA TYR A 49 2.15 -15.05 -5.01
C TYR A 49 1.58 -15.82 -6.21
N ALA A 50 0.61 -15.24 -6.93
CA ALA A 50 0.05 -15.83 -8.13
C ALA A 50 1.06 -15.95 -9.29
N ASN A 51 2.05 -15.05 -9.40
CA ASN A 51 3.14 -15.19 -10.40
C ASN A 51 4.20 -16.22 -10.00
N LEU A 52 4.38 -16.49 -8.71
CA LEU A 52 5.42 -17.38 -8.22
C LEU A 52 4.92 -18.84 -8.09
N PHE A 53 3.61 -19.02 -7.88
CA PHE A 53 2.98 -20.33 -7.63
C PHE A 53 1.99 -20.78 -8.71
N GLY A 54 1.73 -19.95 -9.74
CA GLY A 54 0.89 -20.27 -10.90
C GLY A 54 1.70 -20.21 -12.19
#